data_AF-A0A9E3TWI1-F1
#
_entry.id   AF-A0A9E3TWI1-F1
#
_cell.length_a   1.000
_cell.length_b   1.000
_cell.length_c   1.000
_cell.angle_alpha   90.00
_cell.angle_beta   90.00
_cell.angle_gamma   90.00
#
_symmetry.space_group_name_H-M   'P 1'
#
loop_
_entity.id
_entity.type
_entity.pdbx_description
1 polymer ?
#
loop_
_entity_poly.entity_id
_entity_poly.type
_entity_poly.pdbx_seq_one_letter_code
_entity_poly.pdbx_strand_id
1 'polypeptide(L)'
;MSKHGHPAVPKNSAAKPVAPSSRRRSLLAVGLVCVACLSAALGVRLWWGSASATAQAPVAPAAAAPRAAAQIPQSAPNARRPDAAAKVVAVVNGQPISREQLGQETLRRYGKDVVENLVNKHLILQACQQQGLQVTAQEIELEVS
;
A
#
# COMPACT_ATOMS: atom_id res chain seq x y z
N MET A 1 -53.79 -64.72 -8.41
CA MET A 1 -52.48 -64.25 -8.90
C MET A 1 -52.56 -62.79 -9.31
N SER A 2 -51.52 -62.01 -8.96
CA SER A 2 -50.97 -60.78 -9.57
C SER A 2 -51.93 -59.72 -10.14
N LYS A 3 -52.06 -58.53 -9.53
CA LYS A 3 -51.11 -57.39 -9.43
C LYS A 3 -51.12 -56.45 -10.65
N HIS A 4 -50.99 -55.16 -10.31
CA HIS A 4 -50.66 -53.96 -11.11
C HIS A 4 -51.89 -53.25 -11.69
N GLY A 5 -52.13 -51.96 -11.48
CA GLY A 5 -51.32 -50.86 -10.95
C GLY A 5 -51.81 -49.60 -11.65
N HIS A 6 -52.26 -48.58 -10.90
CA HIS A 6 -52.63 -47.27 -11.46
C HIS A 6 -51.40 -46.60 -12.12
N PRO A 7 -51.64 -45.70 -13.08
CA PRO A 7 -51.05 -44.38 -12.88
C PRO A 7 -52.06 -43.23 -12.97
N ALA A 8 -52.08 -42.44 -11.90
CA ALA A 8 -52.71 -41.14 -11.81
C ALA A 8 -51.95 -40.11 -12.66
N VAL A 9 -52.67 -39.31 -13.43
CA VAL A 9 -52.15 -38.14 -14.16
C VAL A 9 -52.23 -36.90 -13.24
N PRO A 10 -51.12 -36.22 -12.91
CA PRO A 10 -51.16 -35.02 -12.09
C PRO A 10 -51.56 -33.77 -12.89
N LYS A 11 -52.41 -32.94 -12.26
CA LYS A 11 -52.89 -31.64 -12.75
C LYS A 11 -51.77 -30.60 -12.76
N ASN A 12 -51.65 -29.90 -13.87
CA ASN A 12 -50.70 -28.81 -14.10
C ASN A 12 -50.99 -27.64 -13.12
N SER A 13 -50.02 -27.29 -12.27
CA SER A 13 -50.14 -26.19 -11.32
C SER A 13 -49.62 -24.89 -11.93
N ALA A 14 -50.47 -23.85 -11.87
CA ALA A 14 -50.21 -22.52 -12.37
C ALA A 14 -48.93 -21.89 -11.78
N ALA A 15 -48.15 -21.26 -12.66
CA ALA A 15 -46.95 -20.50 -12.33
C ALA A 15 -47.28 -19.31 -11.40
N LYS A 16 -46.54 -19.17 -10.30
CA LYS A 16 -46.62 -18.01 -9.39
C LYS A 16 -45.73 -16.87 -9.92
N PRO A 17 -46.14 -15.59 -9.78
CA PRO A 17 -45.36 -14.46 -10.24
C PRO A 17 -44.09 -14.26 -9.39
N VAL A 18 -42.98 -13.97 -10.07
CA VAL A 18 -41.65 -13.71 -9.47
C VAL A 18 -41.61 -12.31 -8.87
N ALA A 19 -41.37 -12.22 -7.55
CA ALA A 19 -41.18 -10.95 -6.85
C ALA A 19 -39.77 -10.36 -7.14
N PRO A 20 -39.62 -9.03 -7.28
CA PRO A 20 -38.33 -8.40 -7.58
C PRO A 20 -37.37 -8.45 -6.37
N SER A 21 -36.09 -8.72 -6.65
CA SER A 21 -35.05 -9.06 -5.68
C SER A 21 -34.60 -7.90 -4.77
N SER A 22 -34.52 -8.21 -3.48
CA SER A 22 -34.18 -7.30 -2.36
C SER A 22 -32.78 -6.67 -2.42
N ARG A 23 -31.87 -7.23 -3.23
CA ARG A 23 -30.49 -6.71 -3.41
C ARG A 23 -30.43 -5.30 -4.01
N ARG A 24 -31.35 -4.97 -4.93
CA ARG A 24 -31.36 -3.64 -5.58
C ARG A 24 -31.81 -2.52 -4.63
N ARG A 25 -32.72 -2.84 -3.69
CA ARG A 25 -33.17 -1.89 -2.67
C ARG A 25 -32.10 -1.62 -1.61
N SER A 26 -31.32 -2.65 -1.23
CA SER A 26 -30.22 -2.52 -0.27
C SER A 26 -29.06 -1.67 -0.82
N LEU A 27 -28.70 -1.84 -2.09
CA LEU A 27 -27.63 -1.06 -2.73
C LEU A 27 -27.99 0.42 -2.88
N LEU A 28 -29.26 0.74 -3.16
CA LEU A 28 -29.74 2.13 -3.24
C LEU A 28 -29.77 2.82 -1.87
N ALA A 29 -30.12 2.08 -0.81
CA ALA A 29 -30.14 2.61 0.56
C ALA A 29 -28.73 2.94 1.08
N VAL A 30 -27.74 2.08 0.80
CA VAL A 30 -26.34 2.33 1.21
C VAL A 30 -25.73 3.52 0.49
N GLY A 31 -26.02 3.68 -0.81
CA GLY A 31 -25.53 4.83 -1.58
C GLY A 31 -26.03 6.17 -1.03
N LEU A 32 -27.30 6.24 -0.62
CA LEU A 32 -27.91 7.47 -0.11
C LEU A 32 -27.32 7.90 1.25
N VAL A 33 -26.99 6.94 2.11
CA VAL A 33 -26.33 7.19 3.41
C VAL A 33 -24.90 7.72 3.22
N CYS A 34 -24.11 7.14 2.31
CA CYS A 34 -22.74 7.62 2.05
C CYS A 34 -22.72 9.05 1.50
N VAL A 35 -23.64 9.39 0.58
CA VAL A 35 -23.76 10.75 0.04
C VAL A 35 -24.18 11.74 1.12
N ALA A 36 -25.12 11.38 2.00
CA ALA A 36 -25.53 12.21 3.13
C ALA A 36 -24.35 12.49 4.09
N CYS A 37 -23.58 11.47 4.46
CA CYS A 37 -22.41 11.63 5.33
C CYS A 37 -21.33 12.53 4.73
N LEU A 38 -21.02 12.38 3.44
CA LEU A 38 -20.04 13.21 2.74
C LEU A 38 -20.51 14.67 2.63
N SER A 39 -21.80 14.90 2.35
CA SER A 39 -22.38 16.24 2.27
C SER A 39 -22.36 16.97 3.63
N ALA A 40 -22.64 16.27 4.73
CA ALA A 40 -22.57 16.82 6.07
C ALA A 40 -21.13 17.19 6.47
N ALA A 41 -20.15 16.33 6.18
CA ALA A 41 -18.74 16.59 6.48
C ALA A 41 -18.18 17.79 5.69
N LEU A 42 -18.55 17.93 4.42
CA LEU A 42 -18.16 19.07 3.58
C LEU A 42 -18.84 20.36 4.06
N GLY A 43 -20.11 20.30 4.46
CA GLY A 43 -20.84 21.44 5.02
C GLY A 43 -20.17 21.98 6.30
N VAL A 44 -19.79 21.11 7.23
CA VAL A 44 -19.07 21.50 8.46
C VAL A 44 -17.71 22.13 8.14
N ARG A 45 -16.95 21.55 7.22
CA ARG A 45 -15.62 22.09 6.82
C ARG A 45 -15.69 23.42 6.08
N LEU A 46 -16.77 23.69 5.37
CA LEU A 46 -16.95 24.96 4.67
C LEU A 46 -17.50 26.06 5.58
N TRP A 47 -18.18 25.69 6.67
CA TRP A 47 -18.73 26.63 7.64
C TRP A 47 -17.73 26.96 8.76
N TRP A 48 -16.93 25.99 9.20
CA TRP A 48 -15.76 26.20 10.06
C TRP A 48 -14.53 26.29 9.17
N GLY A 49 -14.20 27.51 8.71
CA GLY A 49 -13.05 27.76 7.84
C GLY A 49 -11.78 27.02 8.29
N SER A 50 -11.00 26.55 7.33
CA SER A 50 -9.77 25.79 7.56
C SER A 50 -8.78 26.61 8.38
N ALA A 51 -8.68 26.30 9.67
CA ALA A 51 -7.62 26.83 10.52
C ALA A 51 -6.28 26.40 9.92
N SER A 52 -5.54 27.35 9.34
CA SER A 52 -4.15 27.13 8.95
C SER A 52 -3.37 26.81 10.22
N ALA A 53 -2.95 25.56 10.36
CA ALA A 53 -2.02 25.15 11.40
C ALA A 53 -0.67 25.82 11.12
N THR A 54 -0.42 26.97 11.76
CA THR A 54 0.91 27.58 11.75
C THR A 54 1.74 26.86 12.81
N ALA A 55 2.84 26.22 12.39
CA ALA A 55 3.78 25.61 13.32
C ALA A 55 4.61 26.74 13.97
N GLN A 56 4.32 27.04 15.24
CA GLN A 56 5.09 28.01 16.00
C GLN A 56 6.43 27.39 16.41
N ALA A 57 7.52 27.83 15.79
CA ALA A 57 8.87 27.45 16.20
C ALA A 57 9.19 28.02 17.60
N PRO A 58 9.86 27.26 18.49
CA PRO A 58 10.15 27.75 19.84
C PRO A 58 11.22 28.84 19.76
N VAL A 59 10.87 30.04 20.26
CA VAL A 59 11.84 31.11 20.49
C VAL A 59 12.60 30.82 21.78
N ALA A 60 13.88 30.47 21.67
CA ALA A 60 14.77 30.38 22.83
C ALA A 60 15.11 31.81 23.32
N PRO A 61 15.03 32.10 24.63
CA PRO A 61 15.31 33.43 25.14
C PRO A 61 16.80 33.76 25.04
N ALA A 62 17.09 34.91 24.42
CA ALA A 62 18.41 35.50 24.36
C ALA A 62 18.80 36.08 25.74
N ALA A 63 19.89 35.59 26.32
CA ALA A 63 20.53 36.21 27.48
C ALA A 63 22.07 36.15 27.37
N ALA A 64 22.65 37.35 27.32
CA ALA A 64 23.97 37.79 27.77
C ALA A 64 25.26 37.10 27.25
N ALA A 65 26.09 37.89 26.55
CA ALA A 65 27.53 37.68 26.35
C ALA A 65 28.34 38.27 27.54
N PRO A 66 29.70 38.19 27.60
CA PRO A 66 30.67 37.27 27.00
C PRO A 66 31.67 36.67 28.03
N ARG A 67 32.29 35.50 27.77
CA ARG A 67 33.65 35.22 28.30
C ARG A 67 34.39 34.17 27.46
N ALA A 68 35.54 34.59 26.95
CA ALA A 68 36.51 33.75 26.27
C ALA A 68 37.05 32.65 27.20
N ALA A 69 36.88 31.40 26.79
CA ALA A 69 37.69 30.27 27.22
C ALA A 69 37.66 29.20 26.10
N ALA A 70 38.84 28.98 25.50
CA ALA A 70 39.21 27.83 24.67
C ALA A 70 38.17 27.31 23.66
N GLN A 71 38.14 27.93 22.48
CA GLN A 71 37.60 27.28 21.27
C GLN A 71 38.55 26.12 20.88
N ILE A 72 38.27 24.92 21.38
CA ILE A 72 38.57 23.70 20.62
C ILE A 72 37.86 23.90 19.28
N PRO A 73 38.47 23.66 18.10
CA PRO A 73 37.73 23.73 16.85
C PRO A 73 36.63 22.66 16.91
N GLN A 74 35.43 23.10 17.29
CA GLN A 74 34.19 22.38 17.12
C GLN A 74 34.04 22.27 15.62
N SER A 75 34.39 21.10 15.07
CA SER A 75 33.98 20.68 13.74
C SER A 75 32.50 21.00 13.62
N ALA A 76 32.19 22.00 12.79
CA ALA A 76 30.83 22.41 12.54
C ALA A 76 29.98 21.17 12.25
N PRO A 77 28.73 21.07 12.75
CA PRO A 77 27.83 20.04 12.30
C PRO A 77 27.67 20.29 10.80
N ASN A 78 28.16 19.36 9.98
CA ASN A 78 27.93 19.40 8.55
C ASN A 78 26.43 19.50 8.36
N ALA A 79 25.97 20.72 8.09
CA ALA A 79 24.65 21.00 7.59
C ALA A 79 24.46 20.04 6.43
N ARG A 80 23.48 19.14 6.61
CA ARG A 80 23.01 18.13 5.66
C ARG A 80 23.17 18.64 4.23
N ARG A 81 24.32 18.34 3.62
CA ARG A 81 24.49 18.50 2.19
C ARG A 81 23.57 17.44 1.61
N PRO A 82 22.58 17.79 0.77
CA PRO A 82 21.87 16.73 0.09
C PRO A 82 22.93 15.90 -0.62
N ASP A 83 22.89 14.58 -0.47
CA ASP A 83 23.61 13.62 -1.31
C ASP A 83 23.09 13.69 -2.77
N ALA A 84 22.94 14.91 -3.29
CA ALA A 84 22.54 15.29 -4.64
C ALA A 84 23.74 15.37 -5.58
N ALA A 85 24.90 14.82 -5.18
CA ALA A 85 25.86 14.35 -6.14
C ALA A 85 25.31 13.02 -6.68
N ALA A 86 24.55 13.09 -7.78
CA ALA A 86 24.14 11.93 -8.55
C ALA A 86 25.34 10.97 -8.66
N LYS A 87 25.29 9.84 -7.94
CA LYS A 87 26.41 8.90 -7.85
C LYS A 87 26.61 8.33 -9.25
N VAL A 88 27.56 8.88 -10.00
CA VAL A 88 27.90 8.42 -11.34
C VAL A 88 28.34 6.96 -11.21
N VAL A 89 27.70 6.07 -11.96
CA VAL A 89 27.96 4.62 -11.93
C VAL A 89 28.91 4.19 -13.04
N ALA A 90 28.99 4.97 -14.13
CA ALA A 90 29.90 4.74 -15.24
C ALA A 90 30.09 6.04 -16.05
N VAL A 91 31.16 6.11 -16.85
CA VAL A 91 31.37 7.15 -17.86
C VAL A 91 31.69 6.46 -19.18
N VAL A 92 30.97 6.80 -20.25
CA VAL A 92 31.16 6.22 -21.59
C VAL A 92 31.37 7.36 -22.58
N ASN A 93 32.51 7.38 -23.29
CA ASN A 93 32.86 8.47 -24.22
C ASN A 93 32.75 9.87 -23.60
N GLY A 94 33.15 10.02 -22.33
CA GLY A 94 33.05 11.28 -21.60
C GLY A 94 31.65 11.65 -21.11
N GLN A 95 30.63 10.83 -21.39
CA GLN A 95 29.26 11.04 -20.90
C GLN A 95 29.03 10.25 -19.61
N PRO A 96 28.72 10.90 -18.47
CA PRO A 96 28.43 10.22 -17.23
C PRO A 96 27.05 9.57 -17.24
N ILE A 97 26.96 8.34 -16.75
CA ILE A 97 25.72 7.64 -16.45
C ILE A 97 25.49 7.73 -14.95
N SER A 98 24.41 8.40 -14.55
CA SER A 98 24.02 8.49 -13.14
C SER A 98 23.32 7.23 -12.66
N ARG A 99 23.38 6.98 -11.35
CA ARG A 99 22.60 5.90 -10.71
C ARG A 99 21.10 6.01 -10.99
N GLU A 100 20.59 7.24 -11.10
CA GLU A 100 19.19 7.53 -11.42
C GLU A 100 18.83 7.05 -12.83
N GLN A 101 19.63 7.43 -13.83
CA GLN A 101 19.43 6.97 -15.23
C GLN A 101 19.51 5.45 -15.34
N LEU A 102 20.49 4.81 -14.69
CA LEU A 102 20.58 3.35 -14.67
C LEU A 102 19.36 2.73 -13.99
N GLY A 103 18.92 3.30 -12.87
CA GLY A 103 17.73 2.84 -12.14
C GLY A 103 16.46 2.93 -13.00
N GLN A 104 16.25 4.05 -13.66
CA GLN A 104 15.10 4.26 -14.56
C GLN A 104 15.09 3.27 -15.72
N GLU A 105 16.23 3.06 -16.39
CA GLU A 105 16.33 2.10 -17.49
C GLU A 105 16.17 0.65 -17.03
N THR A 106 16.65 0.33 -15.83
CA THR A 106 16.48 -1.01 -15.23
C THR A 106 15.02 -1.26 -14.88
N LEU A 107 14.34 -0.30 -14.28
CA LEU A 107 12.90 -0.38 -14.00
C LEU A 107 12.08 -0.48 -15.28
N ARG A 108 12.45 0.28 -16.31
CA ARG A 108 11.78 0.23 -17.61
C ARG A 108 11.88 -1.14 -18.27
N ARG A 109 13.02 -1.83 -18.14
CA ARG A 109 13.27 -3.15 -18.76
C ARG A 109 12.76 -4.31 -17.92
N TYR A 110 12.98 -4.29 -16.61
CA TYR A 110 12.81 -5.45 -15.73
C TYR A 110 11.84 -5.20 -14.56
N GLY A 111 11.32 -3.99 -14.39
CA GLY A 111 10.51 -3.62 -13.23
C GLY A 111 9.28 -4.51 -13.06
N LYS A 112 8.58 -4.83 -14.15
CA LYS A 112 7.42 -5.73 -14.12
C LYS A 112 7.79 -7.13 -13.62
N ASP A 113 8.75 -7.77 -14.28
CA ASP A 113 9.11 -9.17 -14.00
C ASP A 113 9.69 -9.33 -12.58
N VAL A 114 10.49 -8.35 -12.14
CA VAL A 114 11.05 -8.34 -10.78
C VAL A 114 9.93 -8.20 -9.75
N VAL A 115 9.00 -7.26 -9.93
CA VAL A 115 7.89 -7.07 -8.97
C VAL A 115 6.99 -8.31 -8.94
N GLU A 116 6.64 -8.87 -10.09
CA GLU A 116 5.84 -10.09 -10.17
C GLU A 116 6.52 -11.26 -9.44
N ASN A 117 7.82 -11.46 -9.65
CA ASN A 117 8.60 -12.49 -8.97
C ASN A 117 8.64 -12.27 -7.45
N LEU A 118 8.84 -11.03 -7.01
CA LEU A 118 8.88 -10.69 -5.59
C LEU A 118 7.54 -10.92 -4.91
N VAL A 119 6.43 -10.52 -5.55
CA VAL A 119 5.08 -10.76 -5.02
C VAL A 119 4.82 -12.26 -4.88
N ASN A 120 5.11 -13.04 -5.92
CA ASN A 120 4.90 -14.49 -5.88
C ASN A 120 5.70 -15.16 -4.75
N LYS A 121 6.99 -14.81 -4.62
CA LYS A 121 7.83 -15.30 -3.51
C LYS A 121 7.26 -14.92 -2.15
N HIS A 122 6.79 -13.68 -2.00
CA HIS A 122 6.28 -13.21 -0.72
C HIS A 122 5.00 -13.93 -0.32
N LEU A 123 4.08 -14.18 -1.27
CA LEU A 123 2.85 -14.94 -1.03
C LEU A 123 3.15 -16.37 -0.58
N ILE A 124 4.10 -17.04 -1.22
CA ILE A 124 4.53 -18.39 -0.84
C ILE A 124 5.11 -18.39 0.57
N LEU A 125 6.02 -17.45 0.87
CA LEU A 125 6.63 -17.34 2.20
C LEU A 125 5.57 -17.09 3.29
N GLN A 126 4.61 -16.22 3.03
CA GLN A 126 3.49 -15.97 3.94
C GLN A 126 2.67 -17.24 4.19
N ALA A 127 2.35 -18.01 3.14
CA ALA A 127 1.63 -19.26 3.28
C ALA A 127 2.43 -20.31 4.08
N CYS A 128 3.74 -20.45 3.82
CA CYS A 128 4.61 -21.35 4.59
C CYS A 128 4.65 -20.96 6.08
N GLN A 129 4.78 -19.66 6.38
CA GLN A 129 4.77 -19.14 7.74
C GLN A 129 3.43 -19.41 8.45
N GLN A 130 2.31 -19.21 7.76
CA GLN A 130 0.97 -19.51 8.30
C GLN A 130 0.80 -21.00 8.62
N GLN A 131 1.48 -21.87 7.89
CA GLN A 131 1.47 -23.32 8.11
C GLN A 131 2.57 -23.79 9.06
N GLY A 132 3.41 -22.89 9.60
CA GLY A 132 4.53 -23.24 10.46
C GLY A 132 5.65 -24.03 9.75
N LEU A 133 5.71 -23.97 8.42
CA LEU A 133 6.74 -24.61 7.62
C LEU A 133 8.04 -23.80 7.70
N GLN A 134 9.09 -24.40 8.25
CA GLN A 134 10.43 -23.81 8.32
C GLN A 134 11.43 -24.75 7.65
N VAL A 135 12.30 -24.19 6.81
CA VAL A 135 13.38 -24.93 6.15
C VAL A 135 14.67 -24.68 6.92
N THR A 136 15.36 -25.76 7.30
CA THR A 136 16.64 -25.66 8.04
C THR A 136 17.84 -25.64 7.09
N ALA A 137 18.99 -25.15 7.57
CA ALA A 137 20.21 -25.15 6.78
C ALA A 137 20.67 -26.58 6.41
N GLN A 138 20.43 -27.54 7.32
CA GLN A 138 20.74 -28.96 7.13
C GLN A 138 19.90 -29.56 6.00
N GLU A 139 18.61 -29.25 5.93
CA GLU A 139 17.74 -29.69 4.83
C GLU A 139 18.19 -29.14 3.47
N ILE A 140 18.70 -27.90 3.43
CA ILE A 140 19.25 -27.30 2.21
C ILE A 140 20.53 -28.02 1.76
N GLU A 141 21.43 -28.32 2.70
CA GLU A 141 22.70 -29.00 2.40
C GLU A 141 22.50 -30.42 1.89
N LEU A 142 21.48 -31.13 2.41
CA LEU A 142 21.11 -32.47 1.93
C LEU A 142 20.55 -32.49 0.50
N GLU A 143 19.89 -31.42 0.05
CA GLU A 143 19.28 -31.35 -1.30
C GLU A 143 20.28 -30.88 -2.37
N VAL A 144 21.29 -30.09 -2.00
CA VAL A 144 22.26 -29.50 -2.94
C VAL A 144 23.47 -30.42 -3.20
N SER A 145 23.82 -31.30 -2.26
CA SER A 145 24.97 -32.21 -2.36
C SER A 145 24.70 -33.47 -3.19
#